data_AF-A0A9W6RCC5-F1
#
_entry.id   AF-A0A9W6RCC5-F1
#
_cell.length_a   1.000
_cell.length_b   1.000
_cell.length_c   1.000
_cell.angle_alpha   90.00
_cell.angle_beta   90.00
_cell.angle_gamma   90.00
#
_symmetry.space_group_name_H-M   'P 1'
#
loop_
_entity.id
_entity.type
_entity.pdbx_description
1 polymer ?
#
loop_
_entity_poly.entity_id
_entity_poly.type
_entity_poly.pdbx_seq_one_letter_code
_entity_poly.pdbx_strand_id
1 'polypeptide(L)'
;MFQLIQTTSTTLRVRLACAADADADQVWRAVCEGLTGMLADRGLSHVELQRATEPPRQSDGGKFRPVIPFAPSTEKAEADQ
;
A
#
# COMPACT_ATOMS: atom_id res chain seq x y z
N MET A 1 -14.77 -2.05 -2.32
CA MET A 1 -13.96 -1.61 -1.15
C MET A 1 -12.58 -2.23 -1.25
N PHE A 2 -11.53 -1.57 -0.77
CA PHE A 2 -10.18 -2.14 -0.73
C PHE A 2 -9.51 -1.88 0.62
N GLN A 3 -8.50 -2.69 0.94
CA GLN A 3 -7.67 -2.54 2.13
C GLN A 3 -6.22 -2.85 1.78
N LEU A 4 -5.31 -2.01 2.27
CA LEU A 4 -3.86 -2.20 2.18
C LEU A 4 -3.32 -2.65 3.53
N ILE A 5 -2.47 -3.67 3.52
CA ILE A 5 -1.81 -4.21 4.70
C ILE A 5 -0.32 -4.25 4.41
N GLN A 6 0.46 -3.50 5.18
CA GLN A 6 1.91 -3.64 5.15
C GLN A 6 2.30 -4.90 5.94
N THR A 7 2.88 -5.88 5.27
CA THR A 7 3.33 -7.13 5.89
C THR A 7 4.81 -7.10 6.23
N THR A 8 5.60 -6.38 5.45
CA THR A 8 7.03 -6.12 5.66
C THR A 8 7.32 -4.66 5.28
N SER A 9 8.55 -4.18 5.50
CA SER A 9 8.96 -2.85 5.06
C SER A 9 8.79 -2.62 3.54
N THR A 10 8.85 -3.69 2.73
CA THR A 10 8.85 -3.63 1.26
C THR A 10 7.70 -4.41 0.62
N THR A 11 6.69 -4.82 1.38
CA THR A 11 5.56 -5.61 0.85
C THR A 11 4.23 -5.04 1.33
N LEU A 12 3.36 -4.70 0.36
CA LEU A 12 1.99 -4.30 0.59
C LEU A 12 1.04 -5.37 0.05
N ARG A 13 0.21 -5.90 0.93
CA ARG A 13 -0.83 -6.86 0.58
C ARG A 13 -2.17 -6.13 0.42
N VAL A 14 -2.80 -6.33 -0.72
CA VAL A 14 -4.04 -5.65 -1.12
C VAL A 14 -5.20 -6.63 -1.07
N ARG A 15 -6.21 -6.30 -0.27
CA ARG A 15 -7.48 -7.01 -0.21
C ARG A 15 -8.52 -6.23 -0.99
N LEU A 16 -9.24 -6.91 -1.89
CA LEU A 16 -10.27 -6.31 -2.73
C LEU A 16 -11.61 -6.98 -2.46
N ALA A 17 -12.66 -6.17 -2.31
CA ALA A 17 -14.04 -6.59 -2.44
C ALA A 17 -14.64 -5.89 -3.66
N CYS A 18 -14.84 -6.66 -4.72
CA CYS A 18 -15.45 -6.24 -5.97
C CYS A 18 -16.97 -6.43 -5.90
N ALA A 19 -17.72 -5.65 -6.68
CA ALA A 19 -19.15 -5.89 -6.86
C ALA A 19 -19.41 -7.21 -7.59
N ALA A 20 -20.62 -7.77 -7.48
CA ALA A 20 -20.95 -9.09 -8.02
C ALA A 20 -20.82 -9.18 -9.55
N ASP A 21 -20.91 -8.05 -10.25
CA ASP A 21 -20.82 -7.88 -11.69
C ASP A 21 -19.43 -7.41 -12.16
N ALA A 22 -18.50 -7.16 -11.25
CA ALA A 22 -17.17 -6.65 -11.57
C ALA A 22 -16.16 -7.78 -11.82
N ASP A 23 -15.36 -7.65 -12.88
CA ASP A 23 -14.21 -8.52 -13.13
C ASP A 23 -13.09 -8.21 -12.13
N ALA A 24 -12.86 -9.14 -11.20
CA ALA A 24 -11.88 -9.00 -10.15
C ALA A 24 -10.43 -8.93 -10.67
N ASP A 25 -10.12 -9.53 -11.83
CA ASP A 25 -8.79 -9.47 -12.43
C ASP A 25 -8.55 -8.14 -13.16
N GLN A 26 -9.60 -7.58 -13.77
CA GLN A 26 -9.54 -6.22 -14.29
C GLN A 26 -9.35 -5.18 -13.18
N VAL A 27 -10.14 -5.29 -12.10
CA VAL A 27 -10.02 -4.41 -10.93
C VAL A 27 -8.63 -4.54 -10.30
N TRP A 28 -8.11 -5.76 -10.16
CA TRP A 28 -6.78 -6.00 -9.63
C TRP A 28 -5.69 -5.31 -10.46
N ARG A 29 -5.72 -5.45 -11.80
CA ARG A 29 -4.75 -4.79 -12.69
C ARG A 29 -4.79 -3.28 -12.55
N ALA A 30 -5.97 -2.67 -12.58
CA ALA A 30 -6.12 -1.22 -12.43
C ALA A 30 -5.59 -0.71 -11.08
N VAL A 31 -5.86 -1.45 -10.00
CA VAL A 31 -5.35 -1.12 -8.66
C VAL A 31 -3.83 -1.26 -8.60
N CYS A 32 -3.27 -2.33 -9.17
CA CYS A 32 -1.82 -2.52 -9.26
C CYS A 32 -1.13 -1.39 -10.03
N GLU A 33 -1.62 -1.06 -11.22
CA GLU A 33 -1.04 0.02 -12.04
C GLU A 33 -1.06 1.36 -11.30
N GLY A 34 -2.20 1.71 -10.69
CA GLY A 34 -2.31 2.96 -9.92
C GLY A 34 -1.40 3.00 -8.69
N LEU A 35 -1.32 1.89 -7.93
CA LEU A 35 -0.46 1.80 -6.75
C LEU A 35 1.02 1.80 -7.14
N THR A 36 1.41 1.05 -8.16
CA THR A 36 2.79 1.01 -8.66
C THR A 36 3.23 2.38 -9.16
N GLY A 37 2.38 3.08 -9.92
CA GLY A 37 2.67 4.46 -10.36
C GLY A 37 2.87 5.41 -9.18
N MET A 38 1.92 5.43 -8.24
CA MET A 38 2.01 6.27 -7.03
C MET A 38 3.25 5.95 -6.17
N LEU A 39 3.62 4.67 -6.05
CA LEU A 39 4.81 4.26 -5.31
C LEU A 39 6.08 4.69 -6.05
N ALA A 40 6.12 4.53 -7.37
CA ALA A 40 7.24 4.95 -8.21
C ALA A 40 7.48 6.47 -8.13
N ASP A 41 6.42 7.29 -8.20
CA ASP A 41 6.48 8.74 -8.05
C ASP A 41 7.08 9.19 -6.72
N ARG A 42 7.06 8.30 -5.71
CA ARG A 42 7.61 8.53 -4.36
C ARG A 42 8.96 7.84 -4.13
N GLY A 43 9.57 7.27 -5.16
CA GLY A 43 10.84 6.52 -5.04
C GLY A 43 10.71 5.14 -4.37
N LEU A 44 9.50 4.63 -4.24
CA LEU A 44 9.18 3.35 -3.58
C LEU A 44 8.87 2.23 -4.59
N SER A 45 9.46 2.27 -5.78
CA SER A 45 9.27 1.26 -6.83
C SER A 45 9.74 -0.15 -6.43
N HIS A 46 10.53 -0.27 -5.36
CA HIS A 46 10.98 -1.54 -4.78
C HIS A 46 9.93 -2.22 -3.89
N VAL A 47 8.79 -1.58 -3.62
CA VAL A 47 7.71 -2.14 -2.81
C VAL A 47 6.89 -3.12 -3.66
N GLU A 48 6.81 -4.37 -3.21
CA GLU A 48 6.05 -5.44 -3.84
C GLU A 48 4.56 -5.34 -3.49
N LEU A 49 3.68 -5.46 -4.49
CA LEU A 49 2.24 -5.53 -4.32
C LEU A 49 1.73 -6.97 -4.45
N GLN A 50 1.03 -7.46 -3.44
CA GLN A 50 0.48 -8.82 -3.42
C GLN A 50 -1.03 -8.83 -3.32
N ARG A 51 -1.71 -9.61 -4.17
CA ARG A 51 -3.17 -9.81 -4.06
C ARG A 51 -3.48 -10.77 -2.91
N ALA A 52 -4.34 -10.34 -2.00
CA ALA A 52 -4.95 -11.22 -1.02
C ALA A 52 -6.25 -11.83 -1.56
N THR A 53 -6.51 -13.07 -1.18
CA THR A 53 -7.77 -13.77 -1.44
C THR A 53 -8.83 -13.46 -0.37
N GLU A 54 -8.42 -13.01 0.81
CA GLU A 54 -9.35 -12.66 1.89
C GLU A 54 -10.04 -11.31 1.63
N PRO A 55 -11.31 -11.16 2.02
CA PRO A 55 -11.99 -9.88 1.91
C PRO A 55 -11.35 -8.82 2.81
N PRO A 56 -11.54 -7.53 2.49
CA PRO A 56 -11.21 -6.43 3.38
C PRO A 56 -11.86 -6.64 4.75
N ARG A 57 -11.07 -6.51 5.82
CA ARG A 57 -11.56 -6.51 7.20
C ARG A 57 -11.62 -5.07 7.69
N GLN A 58 -12.82 -4.60 8.02
CA GLN A 58 -12.96 -3.39 8.83
C GLN A 58 -12.43 -3.70 10.22
N SER A 59 -11.42 -2.95 10.67
CA SER A 59 -11.06 -2.98 12.09
C SER A 59 -12.11 -2.19 12.87
N ASP A 60 -12.34 -2.56 14.13
CA ASP A 60 -13.33 -1.92 15.02
C ASP A 60 -13.11 -0.40 15.18
N GLY A 61 -11.96 0.13 14.77
CA GLY A 61 -11.60 1.54 14.90
C GLY A 61 -11.93 2.44 13.70
N GLY A 62 -12.42 1.92 12.56
CA GLY A 62 -12.78 2.73 11.38
C GLY A 62 -11.67 3.62 10.80
N LYS A 63 -10.44 3.49 11.30
CA LYS A 63 -9.36 4.47 11.12
C LYS A 63 -8.61 4.16 9.85
N PHE A 64 -8.96 4.85 8.77
CA PHE A 64 -8.12 4.95 7.58
C PHE A 64 -6.82 5.65 7.99
N ARG A 65 -5.71 4.90 8.03
CA ARG A 65 -4.39 5.50 8.21
C ARG A 65 -3.81 5.74 6.81
N PRO A 66 -3.63 6.99 6.38
CA PRO A 66 -2.93 7.26 5.14
C PRO A 66 -1.53 6.64 5.22
N VAL A 67 -1.08 6.02 4.12
CA VAL A 67 0.30 5.59 3.98
C VAL A 67 1.14 6.85 3.83
N ILE A 68 1.84 7.23 4.91
CA ILE A 68 2.80 8.34 4.89
C ILE A 68 4.16 7.71 4.60
N PRO A 69 4.86 8.09 3.50
CA PRO A 69 6.18 7.58 3.20
C PRO A 69 7.13 7.89 4.36
N PHE A 70 7.92 6.89 4.76
CA PHE A 70 8.97 7.05 5.75
C PHE A 70 10.05 7.96 5.16
N ALA A 71 10.07 9.23 5.56
CA ALA A 71 11.25 10.06 5.37
C ALA A 71 12.32 9.51 6.34
N PRO A 72 13.52 9.11 5.86
CA PRO A 72 14.59 8.81 6.77
C PRO A 72 14.84 10.08 7.61
N SER A 73 14.69 9.99 8.93
CA SER A 73 15.04 11.06 9.84
C SER A 73 16.48 11.46 9.54
N THR A 74 16.67 12.68 9.04
CA THR A 74 18.00 13.24 8.89
C THR A 74 18.45 13.63 10.30
N GLU A 75 18.96 12.65 11.06
CA GLU A 75 19.55 12.90 12.37
C GLU A 75 20.85 12.13 12.51
N LYS A 76 21.92 12.73 11.98
CA LYS A 76 23.17 13.08 12.68
C LYS A 76 24.26 13.45 11.68
N ALA A 77 24.55 14.73 11.56
CA ALA A 77 25.89 15.22 11.23
C ALA A 77 25.97 16.71 11.60
N GLU A 78 26.19 17.00 12.87
CA GLU A 78 27.02 18.15 13.29
C GLU A 78 27.32 17.99 14.78
N ALA A 79 28.37 17.23 15.03
CA ALA A 79 29.20 17.39 16.21
C ALA A 79 30.63 17.54 15.71
N ASP A 80 31.26 18.62 16.14
CA ASP A 80 32.69 18.92 16.13
C ASP A 80 33.33 19.40 14.81
N GLN A 81 33.38 20.74 14.68
CA GLN A 81 34.65 21.48 14.65
C GLN A 81 34.44 22.95 15.02
#